data_AF-A0A7V2MDN1-F1
#
_entry.id   AF-A0A7V2MDN1-F1
#
_cell.length_a   1.000
_cell.length_b   1.000
_cell.length_c   1.000
_cell.angle_alpha   90.00
_cell.angle_beta   90.00
_cell.angle_gamma   90.00
#
_symmetry.space_group_name_H-M   'P 1'
#
loop_
_entity.id
_entity.type
_entity.pdbx_description
1 polymer ?
#
loop_
_entity_poly.entity_id
_entity_poly.type
_entity_poly.pdbx_seq_one_letter_code
_entity_poly.pdbx_strand_id
1 'polypeptide(L)' 'MLQAEQIEELVTLVSTMDRQTLEQQFRAYPARFPIDFTPEFFANTPLERLRHIFLALCLQTQQMPTLESIPAAA' A
#
# COMPACT_ATOMS: atom_id res chain seq x y z
N MET A 1 7.01 -16.29 -1.39
CA MET A 1 6.05 -16.20 -0.27
C MET A 1 6.71 -15.42 0.83
N LEU A 2 5.96 -14.54 1.48
CA LEU A 2 6.46 -13.73 2.59
C LEU A 2 6.65 -14.63 3.82
N GLN A 3 7.77 -14.46 4.51
CA GLN A 3 8.03 -15.08 5.81
C GLN A 3 7.32 -14.31 6.93
N ALA A 4 7.19 -14.91 8.12
CA ALA A 4 6.49 -14.31 9.24
C ALA A 4 7.09 -12.94 9.63
N GLU A 5 8.42 -12.84 9.65
CA GLU A 5 9.14 -11.60 9.96
C GLU A 5 8.83 -10.51 8.93
N GLN A 6 8.74 -10.87 7.65
CA GLN A 6 8.41 -9.94 6.57
C GLN A 6 6.97 -9.44 6.67
N ILE A 7 6.06 -10.26 7.19
CA ILE A 7 4.66 -9.86 7.44
C ILE A 7 4.59 -8.84 8.58
N GLU A 8 5.34 -9.04 9.67
CA GLU A 8 5.39 -8.08 10.79
C GLU A 8 6.00 -6.74 10.36
N GLU A 9 7.08 -6.79 9.59
CA GLU A 9 7.69 -5.60 8.98
C GLU A 9 6.71 -4.88 8.05
N LEU A 10 5.97 -5.63 7.22
CA LEU A 10 4.96 -5.09 6.32
C LEU A 10 3.85 -4.37 7.10
N VAL A 11 3.32 -4.99 8.16
CA VAL A 11 2.29 -4.38 9.01
C VAL A 11 2.80 -3.07 9.61
N THR A 12 4.02 -3.10 10.16
CA THR A 12 4.65 -1.92 10.75
C THR A 12 4.83 -0.81 9.72
N LEU A 13 5.38 -1.13 8.54
CA LEU A 13 5.59 -0.19 7.45
C LEU A 13 4.28 0.45 7.00
N VAL A 14 3.25 -0.35 6.70
CA VAL A 14 1.95 0.14 6.21
C VAL A 14 1.25 0.99 7.27
N SER A 15 1.41 0.68 8.56
CA SER A 15 0.84 1.48 9.65
C SER A 15 1.38 2.92 9.68
N THR A 16 2.61 3.14 9.21
CA THR A 16 3.25 4.46 9.18
C THR A 16 2.96 5.24 7.89
N MET A 17 2.41 4.61 6.86
CA MET A 17 2.15 5.28 5.58
C MET A 17 1.05 6.32 5.70
N ASP A 18 1.26 7.48 5.09
CA ASP A 18 0.22 8.50 4.93
C ASP A 18 -0.61 8.27 3.66
N ARG A 19 -1.64 9.10 3.48
CA ARG A 19 -2.56 8.99 2.35
C ARG A 19 -1.83 9.13 1.01
N GLN A 20 -0.96 10.14 0.89
CA GLN A 20 -0.26 10.43 -0.36
C GLN A 20 0.64 9.27 -0.76
N THR A 21 1.38 8.71 0.19
CA THR A 21 2.23 7.53 -0.02
C THR A 21 1.40 6.34 -0.45
N LEU A 22 0.26 6.08 0.20
CA LEU A 22 -0.63 4.98 -0.18
C LEU A 22 -1.18 5.16 -1.60
N GLU A 23 -1.62 6.36 -1.97
CA GLU A 23 -2.10 6.63 -3.33
C GLU A 23 -1.02 6.38 -4.40
N GLN A 24 0.22 6.80 -4.13
CA GLN A 24 1.35 6.52 -5.01
C GLN A 24 1.62 5.02 -5.11
N GLN A 25 1.65 4.33 -3.97
CA GLN A 25 1.86 2.89 -3.91
C GLN A 25 0.76 2.14 -4.66
N PHE A 26 -0.52 2.45 -4.42
CA PHE A 26 -1.65 1.86 -5.15
C PHE A 26 -1.53 2.01 -6.67
N ARG A 27 -1.11 3.17 -7.17
CA ARG A 27 -0.93 3.43 -8.60
C ARG A 27 0.28 2.71 -9.20
N ALA A 28 1.35 2.57 -8.43
CA ALA A 28 2.59 1.94 -8.86
C ALA A 28 2.58 0.42 -8.70
N TYR A 29 1.63 -0.14 -7.94
CA TYR A 29 1.67 -1.54 -7.57
C TYR A 29 1.26 -2.46 -8.73
N PRO A 30 2.15 -3.37 -9.18
CA PRO A 30 1.87 -4.25 -10.32
C PRO A 30 1.02 -5.45 -9.89
N ALA A 31 -0.26 -5.21 -9.57
CA ALA A 31 -1.20 -6.27 -9.18
C ALA A 31 -2.47 -6.27 -10.02
N ARG A 32 -3.06 -7.47 -10.16
CA ARG A 32 -4.38 -7.68 -10.79
C ARG A 32 -5.53 -7.57 -9.78
N PHE A 33 -5.26 -7.01 -8.61
CA PHE A 33 -6.25 -6.89 -7.55
C PHE A 33 -7.24 -5.77 -7.92
N PRO A 34 -8.54 -6.06 -8.02
CA PRO A 34 -9.52 -5.09 -8.50
C PRO A 34 -9.80 -4.05 -7.41
N ILE A 35 -9.00 -2.98 -7.38
CA ILE A 35 -9.25 -1.80 -6.57
C ILE A 35 -9.79 -0.70 -7.46
N ASP A 36 -10.73 0.05 -6.90
CA ASP A 36 -11.10 1.35 -7.45
C ASP A 36 -9.98 2.37 -7.18
N PHE A 37 -9.27 2.78 -8.24
CA PHE A 37 -8.19 3.77 -8.16
C PHE A 37 -8.68 5.20 -8.45
N THR A 38 -9.98 5.45 -8.43
CA THR A 38 -10.53 6.79 -8.69
C THR A 38 -10.10 7.78 -7.60
N PRO A 39 -9.82 9.04 -7.95
CA PRO A 39 -9.55 10.10 -6.97
C PRO A 39 -10.66 10.21 -5.91
N GLU A 40 -11.91 10.01 -6.31
CA GLU A 40 -13.08 10.04 -5.45
C GLU A 40 -13.07 8.91 -4.42
N PHE A 41 -12.68 7.71 -4.81
CA PHE A 41 -12.50 6.59 -3.89
C PHE A 41 -11.44 6.93 -2.84
N PHE A 42 -10.27 7.43 -3.27
CA PHE A 42 -9.21 7.81 -2.33
C PHE A 42 -9.68 8.91 -1.39
N ALA A 43 -10.24 10.02 -1.90
CA ALA A 43 -10.67 11.16 -1.10
C ALA A 43 -11.69 10.78 -0.01
N ASN A 44 -12.63 9.87 -0.33
CA ASN A 44 -13.71 9.48 0.58
C ASN A 44 -13.36 8.27 1.47
N THR A 45 -12.28 7.54 1.17
CA THR A 45 -11.88 6.39 1.98
C THR A 45 -11.03 6.83 3.17
N PRO A 46 -11.37 6.42 4.41
CA PRO A 46 -10.54 6.70 5.58
C PRO A 46 -9.12 6.15 5.45
N LEU A 47 -8.13 6.86 6.02
CA LEU A 47 -6.71 6.48 5.93
C LEU A 47 -6.45 5.06 6.46
N GLU A 48 -7.01 4.71 7.62
CA GLU A 48 -6.91 3.35 8.17
C GLU A 48 -7.46 2.29 7.21
N ARG A 49 -8.54 2.60 6.49
CA ARG A 49 -9.11 1.68 5.53
C ARG A 49 -8.20 1.52 4.32
N LEU A 50 -7.56 2.59 3.84
CA LEU A 50 -6.55 2.50 2.78
C LEU A 50 -5.35 1.65 3.19
N ARG A 51 -4.84 1.81 4.42
CA ARG A 51 -3.77 0.98 4.98
C ARG A 51 -4.14 -0.50 4.98
N HIS A 52 -5.33 -0.84 5.48
CA HIS A 52 -5.79 -2.23 5.49
C HIS A 52 -5.96 -2.83 4.09
N ILE A 53 -6.50 -2.07 3.14
CA ILE A 53 -6.65 -2.52 1.75
C ILE A 53 -5.27 -2.77 1.14
N PHE A 54 -4.31 -1.88 1.37
CA PHE A 54 -2.96 -2.02 0.85
C PHE A 54 -2.21 -3.20 1.49
N LEU A 55 -2.36 -3.40 2.80
CA LEU A 55 -1.83 -4.56 3.49
C LEU A 55 -2.39 -5.86 2.90
N ALA A 56 -3.71 -5.93 2.69
CA ALA A 56 -4.36 -7.10 2.09
C ALA A 56 -3.84 -7.36 0.67
N LEU A 57 -3.60 -6.31 -0.11
CA LEU A 57 -2.98 -6.40 -1.44
C LEU A 57 -1.59 -7.02 -1.39
N CYS A 58 -0.71 -6.53 -0.52
CA CYS A 58 0.64 -7.05 -0.34
C CYS A 58 0.64 -8.53 0.12
N LEU A 59 -0.24 -8.87 1.05
CA LEU A 59 -0.39 -10.26 1.53
C LEU A 59 -0.92 -11.19 0.44
N GLN A 60 -1.92 -10.77 -0.34
CA GLN A 60 -2.46 -11.60 -1.41
C GLN A 60 -1.46 -11.82 -2.54
N THR A 61 -0.67 -10.79 -2.87
CA THR A 61 0.34 -10.85 -3.92
C THR A 61 1.66 -11.44 -3.43
N GLN A 62 1.82 -11.65 -2.12
CA GLN A 62 3.02 -12.17 -1.49
C GLN A 62 4.26 -11.32 -1.82
N GLN A 63 4.07 -10.00 -1.87
CA GLN A 63 5.05 -9.01 -2.29
C GLN A 63 5.16 -7.87 -1.28
N MET A 64 6.38 -7.40 -1.07
CA MET A 64 6.65 -6.19 -0.29
C MET A 64 6.45 -4.96 -1.18
N PRO A 65 5.97 -3.83 -0.62
CA PRO A 65 5.93 -2.58 -1.36
C PRO A 65 7.35 -2.09 -1.67
N THR A 66 7.60 -1.71 -2.92
CA THR A 66 8.84 -1.06 -3.33
C THR A 66 8.75 0.43 -3.00
N LEU A 67 9.50 0.86 -1.98
CA LEU A 67 9.57 2.26 -1.55
C LEU A 67 10.37 3.16 -2.52
N GLU A 68 10.99 2.58 -3.56
CA GLU A 68 11.82 3.30 -4.54
C GLU A 68 11.06 4.32 -5.40
N SER A 69 9.72 4.32 -5.38
CA SER A 69 8.89 5.28 -6.13
C SER A 69 8.53 6.55 -5.36
N ILE A 70 9.02 6.72 -4.12
CA ILE A 70 8.92 7.99 -3.40
C ILE A 70 10.09 8.85 -3.90
N PRO A 71 9.90 9.85 -4.79
CA PRO A 71 10.97 10.79 -5.06
C PRO A 71 11.30 11.46 -3.72
N ALA A 72 12.52 11.24 -3.23
CA ALA A 72 13.06 11.99 -2.13
C ALA A 72 12.86 13.47 -2.46
N ALA A 73 12.01 14.15 -1.69
CA ALA A 73 11.80 15.58 -1.83
C ALA A 73 13.17 16.26 -1.65
N ALA A 74 13.69 16.79 -2.76
CA ALA A 74 14.83 17.70 -2.83
C ALA A 74 14.32 19.14 -2.90
#